data_AF-F5XEA6-F1
#
_entry.id   AF-F5XEA6-F1
#
_cell.length_a   1.000
_cell.length_b   1.000
_cell.length_c   1.000
_cell.angle_alpha   90.00
_cell.angle_beta   90.00
_cell.angle_gamma   90.00
#
_symmetry.space_group_name_H-M   'P 1'
#
loop_
_entity.id
_entity.type
_entity.pdbx_description
1 polymer ?
#
loop_
_entity_poly.entity_id
_entity_poly.type
_entity_poly.pdbx_seq_one_letter_code
_entity_poly.pdbx_strand_id
1 'polypeptide(L)'
;MKGLVSVTQLDAPEAAVSAPPTRSRKHRLGRRLGRRGTIVLILALVLLLGGAGYGVWALFLSDQGSAATQYRTMTVSTGTLKSTVSASGTLNPAKQTELSFGSSGVVTKVSAKVGDKVSKGDVLAKINEDELQIDLDAAEAELTEAEDSLSDLQDDSDATDTALASA
;
A
#
# COMPACT_ATOMS: atom_id res chain seq x y z
N MET A 1 -11.46 49.16 34.35
CA MET A 1 -12.52 50.18 34.31
C MET A 1 -12.03 51.41 35.07
N LYS A 2 -12.20 52.61 34.47
CA LYS A 2 -11.98 53.97 35.04
C LYS A 2 -10.50 54.43 35.05
N GLY A 3 -10.12 55.65 34.64
CA GLY A 3 -10.86 56.83 34.16
C GLY A 3 -10.49 57.16 32.70
N LEU A 4 -11.41 57.63 31.85
CA LEU A 4 -12.09 58.94 31.87
C LEU A 4 -11.08 60.10 31.91
N VAL A 5 -10.83 60.78 30.77
CA VAL A 5 -11.69 61.81 30.14
C VAL A 5 -11.72 63.06 31.03
N SER A 6 -11.46 64.29 30.62
CA SER A 6 -11.02 64.95 29.39
C SER A 6 -10.93 66.45 29.73
N VAL A 7 -10.42 67.24 28.79
CA VAL A 7 -11.03 68.53 28.40
C VAL A 7 -10.68 69.77 29.25
N THR A 8 -9.97 70.66 28.57
CA THR A 8 -10.27 72.10 28.45
C THR A 8 -9.79 73.01 29.57
N GLN A 9 -8.86 73.89 29.20
CA GLN A 9 -9.14 75.31 29.31
C GLN A 9 -8.48 76.06 28.14
N LEU A 10 -9.34 76.62 27.32
CA LEU A 10 -9.12 77.62 26.31
C LEU A 10 -8.87 78.94 27.04
N ASP A 11 -7.76 79.65 26.78
CA ASP A 11 -7.78 81.10 26.87
C ASP A 11 -6.61 81.74 26.11
N ALA A 12 -6.96 82.69 25.26
CA ALA A 12 -6.07 83.66 24.65
C ALA A 12 -6.84 84.98 24.65
N PRO A 13 -6.24 86.06 25.17
CA PRO A 13 -6.28 87.34 24.47
C PRO A 13 -4.90 88.03 24.52
N GLU A 14 -4.34 88.46 23.39
CA GLU A 14 -4.53 89.79 22.79
C GLU A 14 -3.71 90.91 23.46
N ALA A 15 -2.75 91.41 22.67
CA ALA A 15 -2.19 92.76 22.58
C ALA A 15 -1.93 93.61 23.85
N ALA A 16 -0.70 94.12 23.97
CA ALA A 16 -0.37 95.55 23.80
C ALA A 16 0.96 95.93 24.52
N VAL A 17 1.98 96.35 23.75
CA VAL A 17 2.50 97.73 23.72
C VAL A 17 3.59 98.03 24.77
N SER A 18 4.85 98.11 24.31
CA SER A 18 5.65 99.35 24.39
C SER A 18 6.95 99.21 23.57
N ALA A 19 7.14 100.12 22.61
CA ALA A 19 8.42 100.44 21.96
C ALA A 19 8.67 101.95 22.18
N PRO A 20 9.77 102.63 21.71
CA PRO A 20 11.09 102.23 21.17
C PRO A 20 12.21 103.13 21.81
N PRO A 21 13.33 103.59 21.16
CA PRO A 21 14.21 103.11 20.07
C PRO A 21 15.73 103.12 20.43
N THR A 22 16.57 102.86 19.41
CA THR A 22 18.03 103.11 19.25
C THR A 22 18.96 101.91 19.56
N ARG A 23 19.98 101.56 18.76
CA ARG A 23 20.72 102.27 17.72
C ARG A 23 21.46 101.25 16.81
N SER A 24 21.35 101.47 15.50
CA SER A 24 22.37 101.26 14.46
C SER A 24 23.60 100.37 14.74
N ARG A 25 23.74 99.28 13.96
CA ARG A 25 25.00 99.02 13.24
C ARG A 25 24.76 98.16 12.00
N LYS A 26 24.80 98.82 10.84
CA LYS A 26 24.96 98.17 9.54
C LYS A 26 26.42 97.76 9.40
N HIS A 27 26.71 96.50 9.07
CA HIS A 27 27.90 96.22 8.28
C HIS A 27 27.64 95.15 7.23
N ARG A 28 28.00 95.53 6.02
CA ARG A 28 27.88 94.87 4.72
C ARG A 28 28.65 93.55 4.68
N LEU A 29 28.28 92.65 3.77
CA LEU A 29 29.24 92.08 2.80
C LEU A 29 28.51 91.43 1.60
N GLY A 30 28.25 92.24 0.57
CA GLY A 30 27.96 91.72 -0.76
C GLY A 30 29.26 91.24 -1.40
N ARG A 31 29.45 89.92 -1.51
CA ARG A 31 30.56 89.33 -2.26
C ARG A 31 30.26 89.47 -3.75
N ARG A 32 30.87 90.48 -4.39
CA ARG A 32 31.06 90.51 -5.83
C ARG A 32 32.09 89.44 -6.18
N LEU A 33 31.66 88.30 -6.71
CA LEU A 33 32.59 87.33 -7.30
C LEU A 33 33.12 87.95 -8.60
N GLY A 34 34.42 88.26 -8.66
CA GLY A 34 35.08 88.65 -9.90
C GLY A 34 35.01 87.53 -10.95
N ARG A 35 35.20 87.86 -12.23
CA ARG A 35 35.06 86.93 -13.39
C ARG A 35 35.76 85.56 -13.22
N ARG A 36 36.80 85.49 -12.39
CA ARG A 36 37.52 84.24 -12.07
C ARG A 36 36.75 83.32 -11.12
N GLY A 37 35.99 83.87 -10.16
CA GLY A 37 35.17 83.09 -9.23
C GLY A 37 33.94 82.46 -9.89
N THR A 38 33.36 83.13 -10.88
CA THR A 38 32.26 82.55 -11.68
C THR A 38 32.73 81.39 -12.56
N ILE A 39 33.96 81.45 -13.10
CA ILE A 39 34.52 80.35 -13.91
C ILE A 39 34.73 79.10 -13.04
N VAL A 40 35.28 79.24 -11.84
CA VAL A 40 35.48 78.10 -10.92
C VAL A 40 34.14 77.47 -10.51
N LEU A 41 33.10 78.28 -10.30
CA LEU A 41 31.77 77.81 -9.94
C LEU A 41 31.11 77.04 -11.10
N ILE A 42 31.26 77.52 -12.34
CA ILE A 42 30.77 76.83 -13.54
C ILE A 42 31.50 75.49 -13.73
N LEU A 43 32.83 75.47 -13.58
CA LEU A 43 33.62 74.24 -13.69
C LEU A 43 33.22 73.19 -12.64
N ALA A 44 33.01 73.63 -11.39
CA ALA A 44 32.53 72.74 -10.32
C ALA A 44 31.14 72.19 -10.64
N LEU A 45 30.22 73.01 -11.17
CA LEU A 45 28.89 72.58 -11.56
C LEU A 45 28.93 71.54 -12.71
N VAL A 46 29.76 71.77 -13.72
CA VAL A 46 29.91 70.84 -14.85
C VAL A 46 30.48 69.50 -14.41
N LEU A 47 31.49 69.49 -13.53
CA LEU A 47 32.04 68.26 -12.96
C LEU A 47 31.00 67.50 -12.12
N LEU A 48 30.20 68.22 -11.34
CA LEU A 48 29.15 67.64 -10.50
C LEU A 48 28.04 67.03 -11.36
N LEU A 49 27.61 67.73 -12.43
CA LEU A 49 26.61 67.24 -13.38
C LEU A 49 27.12 66.06 -14.21
N GLY A 50 28.38 66.10 -14.66
CA GLY A 50 29.01 65.00 -15.40
C GLY A 50 29.19 63.75 -14.55
N GLY A 51 29.65 63.91 -13.30
CA GLY A 51 29.77 62.81 -12.34
C GLY A 51 28.42 62.21 -11.95
N ALA A 52 27.41 63.06 -11.71
CA ALA A 52 26.05 62.60 -11.43
C ALA A 52 25.42 61.89 -12.65
N GLY A 53 25.60 62.43 -13.85
CA GLY A 53 25.11 61.82 -15.09
C GLY A 53 25.73 60.46 -15.36
N TYR A 54 27.05 60.34 -15.18
CA TYR A 54 27.75 59.05 -15.32
C TYR A 54 27.35 58.06 -14.23
N GLY A 55 27.22 58.53 -12.97
CA GLY A 55 26.78 57.69 -11.86
C GLY A 55 25.38 57.11 -12.07
N VAL A 56 24.43 57.92 -12.55
CA VAL A 56 23.08 57.44 -12.89
C VAL A 56 23.14 56.47 -14.07
N TRP A 57 23.87 56.79 -15.13
CA TRP A 57 23.97 55.92 -16.31
C TRP A 57 24.60 54.55 -16.00
N ALA A 58 25.67 54.52 -15.19
CA ALA A 58 26.33 53.29 -14.77
C ALA A 58 25.42 52.40 -13.92
N LEU A 59 24.59 52.98 -13.05
CA LEU A 59 23.63 52.24 -12.25
C LEU A 59 22.51 51.63 -13.12
N PHE A 60 22.03 52.35 -14.14
CA PHE A 60 21.02 51.83 -15.07
C PHE A 60 21.55 50.72 -15.99
N LEU A 61 22.84 50.71 -16.32
CA LEU A 61 23.45 49.64 -17.12
C LEU A 61 23.73 48.36 -16.32
N SER A 62 23.88 48.49 -15.00
CA SER A 62 24.20 47.37 -14.09
C SER A 62 22.99 46.48 -13.78
N ASP A 63 21.77 46.93 -14.11
CA ASP A 63 20.51 46.22 -13.83
C ASP A 63 20.12 45.19 -14.92
N GLN A 64 20.95 44.99 -15.95
CA GLN A 64 20.83 43.85 -16.87
C GLN A 64 21.47 42.58 -16.30
N GLY A 65 21.32 42.35 -14.99
CA GLY A 65 21.56 41.05 -14.38
C GLY A 65 20.58 40.05 -15.00
N SER A 66 21.11 39.12 -15.81
CA SER A 66 20.33 38.12 -16.53
C SER A 66 19.26 37.51 -15.61
N ALA A 67 17.99 37.68 -15.99
CA ALA A 67 16.87 37.03 -15.33
C ALA A 67 17.04 35.51 -15.47
N ALA A 68 17.77 34.91 -14.52
CA ALA A 68 18.04 33.49 -14.50
C ALA A 68 16.71 32.78 -14.18
N THR A 69 16.17 32.09 -15.18
CA THR A 69 14.98 31.25 -15.06
C THR A 69 15.14 30.30 -13.88
N GLN A 70 14.33 30.49 -12.84
CA GLN A 70 14.37 29.61 -11.67
C GLN A 70 13.51 28.37 -11.92
N TYR A 71 14.16 27.21 -11.93
CA TYR A 71 13.48 25.92 -12.05
C TYR A 71 13.22 25.34 -10.67
N ARG A 72 11.98 24.89 -10.44
CA ARG A 72 11.61 24.11 -9.26
C ARG A 72 11.83 22.63 -9.56
N THR A 73 12.82 22.05 -8.92
CA THR A 73 13.08 20.60 -8.97
C THR A 73 12.64 19.95 -7.67
N MET A 74 12.32 18.66 -7.74
CA MET A 74 12.13 17.79 -6.57
C MET A 74 12.96 16.54 -6.77
N THR A 75 13.48 16.02 -5.65
CA THR A 75 14.24 14.77 -5.62
C THR A 75 13.29 13.60 -5.87
N VAL A 76 13.51 12.86 -6.94
CA VAL A 76 12.75 11.63 -7.24
C VAL A 76 13.40 10.48 -6.48
N SER A 77 12.58 9.71 -5.76
CA SER A 77 13.00 8.49 -5.08
C SER A 77 12.33 7.28 -5.73
N THR A 78 13.10 6.22 -5.95
CA THR A 78 12.58 4.94 -6.45
C THR A 78 12.13 4.07 -5.28
N GLY A 79 10.87 3.65 -5.29
CA GLY A 79 10.32 2.67 -4.36
C GLY A 79 9.87 1.41 -5.10
N THR A 80 9.86 0.27 -4.41
CA THR A 80 9.34 -0.98 -4.96
C THR A 80 7.81 -0.92 -5.03
N LEU A 81 7.25 -0.79 -6.22
CA LEU A 81 5.82 -0.87 -6.45
C LEU A 81 5.38 -2.34 -6.47
N LYS A 82 4.74 -2.79 -5.39
CA LYS A 82 4.14 -4.13 -5.33
C LYS A 82 2.76 -4.08 -5.98
N SER A 83 2.66 -4.54 -7.22
CA SER A 83 1.38 -4.79 -7.88
C SER A 83 0.97 -6.24 -7.61
N THR A 84 -0.01 -6.43 -6.74
CA THR A 84 -0.58 -7.75 -6.46
C THR A 84 -1.72 -8.00 -7.42
N VAL A 85 -1.58 -8.99 -8.29
CA VAL A 85 -2.68 -9.49 -9.12
C VAL A 85 -3.37 -10.61 -8.35
N SER A 86 -4.61 -10.37 -7.94
CA SER A 86 -5.44 -11.36 -7.26
C SER A 86 -6.13 -12.23 -8.31
N ALA A 87 -5.82 -13.52 -8.34
CA ALA A 87 -6.52 -14.50 -9.16
C ALA A 87 -7.34 -15.42 -8.26
N SER A 88 -8.65 -15.49 -8.49
CA SER A 88 -9.55 -16.41 -7.82
C SER A 88 -9.63 -17.71 -8.62
N GLY A 89 -9.28 -18.83 -7.99
CA GLY A 89 -9.39 -20.16 -8.60
C GLY A 89 -10.08 -21.12 -7.63
N THR A 90 -10.86 -22.05 -8.16
CA THR A 90 -11.52 -23.08 -7.37
C THR A 90 -10.53 -24.21 -7.10
N LEU A 91 -10.26 -24.50 -5.83
CA LEU A 91 -9.43 -25.65 -5.44
C LEU A 91 -10.28 -26.92 -5.49
N ASN A 92 -9.99 -27.79 -6.45
CA ASN A 92 -10.56 -29.13 -6.49
C ASN A 92 -9.59 -30.14 -5.86
N PRO A 93 -10.09 -31.09 -5.06
CA PRO A 93 -9.26 -32.15 -4.49
C PRO A 93 -8.61 -32.98 -5.59
N ALA A 94 -7.33 -33.32 -5.43
CA ALA A 94 -6.57 -34.10 -6.41
C ALA A 94 -7.16 -35.50 -6.65
N LYS A 95 -7.88 -36.05 -5.67
CA LYS A 95 -8.57 -37.33 -5.73
C LYS A 95 -9.85 -37.24 -4.91
N GLN A 96 -10.99 -37.44 -5.56
CA GLN A 96 -12.31 -37.55 -4.94
C GLN A 96 -12.92 -38.87 -5.39
N THR A 97 -13.46 -39.64 -4.46
CA THR A 97 -14.10 -40.93 -4.75
C THR A 97 -15.36 -41.03 -3.92
N GLU A 98 -16.49 -41.15 -4.60
CA GLU A 98 -17.78 -41.51 -4.00
C GLU A 98 -17.72 -43.00 -3.66
N LEU A 99 -17.90 -43.36 -2.39
CA LEU A 99 -17.96 -44.77 -1.98
C LEU A 99 -19.33 -45.33 -2.32
N SER A 100 -19.44 -45.98 -3.47
CA SER A 100 -20.62 -46.77 -3.85
C SER A 100 -20.41 -48.21 -3.42
N PHE A 101 -21.20 -48.67 -2.46
CA PHE A 101 -21.18 -50.07 -2.03
C PHE A 101 -21.79 -50.94 -3.13
N GLY A 102 -21.01 -51.87 -3.68
CA GLY A 102 -21.42 -52.72 -4.82
C GLY A 102 -22.42 -53.82 -4.46
N SER A 103 -22.69 -54.04 -3.17
CA SER A 103 -23.73 -54.94 -2.66
C SER A 103 -24.86 -54.10 -2.08
N SER A 104 -26.09 -54.38 -2.51
CA SER A 104 -27.32 -53.76 -2.00
C SER A 104 -27.62 -54.30 -0.60
N GLY A 105 -26.89 -53.85 0.41
CA GLY A 105 -27.11 -54.24 1.80
C GLY A 105 -27.19 -53.05 2.74
N VAL A 106 -27.89 -53.22 3.85
CA VAL A 106 -27.98 -52.21 4.91
C VAL A 106 -26.61 -52.10 5.60
N VAL A 107 -26.08 -50.88 5.71
CA VAL A 107 -24.84 -50.61 6.45
C VAL A 107 -25.11 -50.84 7.94
N THR A 108 -24.55 -51.92 8.49
CA THR A 108 -24.74 -52.32 9.89
C THR A 108 -23.81 -51.57 10.84
N LYS A 109 -22.62 -51.14 10.37
CA LYS A 109 -21.69 -50.38 11.21
C LYS A 109 -20.77 -49.50 10.39
N VAL A 110 -20.66 -48.23 10.77
CA VAL A 110 -19.63 -47.30 10.26
C VAL A 110 -18.53 -47.17 11.31
N SER A 111 -17.31 -47.54 10.94
CA SER A 111 -16.16 -47.57 11.85
C SER A 111 -15.29 -46.30 11.77
N ALA A 112 -15.54 -45.43 10.78
CA ALA A 112 -14.83 -44.17 10.58
C ALA A 112 -15.65 -42.95 11.04
N LYS A 113 -15.00 -41.96 11.65
CA LYS A 113 -15.64 -40.68 12.03
C LYS A 113 -15.38 -39.61 10.98
N VAL A 114 -16.30 -38.65 10.90
CA VAL A 114 -16.15 -37.49 10.00
C VAL A 114 -14.88 -36.71 10.40
N GLY A 115 -13.93 -36.63 9.47
CA GLY A 115 -12.65 -35.93 9.65
C GLY A 115 -11.44 -36.84 9.91
N ASP A 116 -11.64 -38.16 10.05
CA ASP A 116 -10.52 -39.09 10.25
C ASP A 116 -9.69 -39.29 8.96
N LYS A 117 -8.37 -39.37 9.12
CA LYS A 117 -7.46 -39.80 8.04
C LYS A 117 -7.48 -41.32 7.96
N VAL A 118 -7.91 -41.84 6.82
CA VAL A 118 -7.95 -43.28 6.54
C VAL A 118 -6.90 -43.66 5.50
N SER A 119 -6.32 -44.85 5.69
CA SER A 119 -5.31 -45.43 4.82
C SER A 119 -5.93 -46.49 3.91
N LYS A 120 -5.19 -46.89 2.86
CA LYS A 120 -5.63 -47.98 1.98
C LYS A 120 -5.73 -49.28 2.79
N GLY A 121 -6.90 -49.91 2.74
CA GLY A 121 -7.18 -51.17 3.43
C GLY A 121 -8.00 -51.04 4.71
N ASP A 122 -8.26 -49.82 5.17
CA ASP A 122 -9.07 -49.61 6.37
C ASP A 122 -10.55 -49.94 6.10
N VAL A 123 -11.15 -50.75 6.98
CA VAL A 123 -12.58 -51.10 6.90
C VAL A 123 -13.41 -49.92 7.40
N LEU A 124 -14.04 -49.19 6.48
CA LEU A 124 -14.82 -47.98 6.80
C LEU A 124 -16.24 -48.31 7.25
N ALA A 125 -16.84 -49.33 6.64
CA ALA A 125 -18.19 -49.76 6.94
C ALA A 125 -18.32 -51.28 6.74
N LYS A 126 -19.13 -51.92 7.60
CA LYS A 126 -19.59 -53.29 7.39
C LYS A 126 -21.03 -53.26 6.87
N ILE A 127 -21.32 -54.10 5.90
CA ILE A 127 -22.65 -54.34 5.34
C ILE A 127 -23.18 -55.60 5.99
N ASN A 128 -24.50 -55.73 6.12
CA ASN A 128 -25.08 -56.97 6.65
C ASN A 128 -24.74 -58.16 5.73
N GLU A 129 -24.12 -59.20 6.29
CA GLU A 129 -23.58 -60.36 5.58
C GLU A 129 -24.54 -61.57 5.62
N ASP A 130 -25.73 -61.44 6.23
CA ASP A 130 -26.66 -62.57 6.46
C ASP A 130 -26.99 -63.38 5.18
N GLU A 131 -27.33 -62.73 4.06
CA GLU A 131 -27.59 -63.44 2.78
C GLU A 131 -26.31 -64.07 2.20
N LEU A 132 -25.17 -63.37 2.30
CA LEU A 132 -23.88 -63.90 1.83
C LEU A 132 -23.43 -65.12 2.64
N GLN A 133 -23.78 -65.16 3.94
CA GLN A 133 -23.48 -66.28 4.82
C GLN A 133 -24.32 -67.50 4.43
N ILE A 134 -25.62 -67.30 4.14
CA ILE A 134 -26.50 -68.37 3.66
C ILE A 134 -26.01 -68.93 2.32
N ASP A 135 -25.61 -68.06 1.39
CA ASP A 135 -25.06 -68.49 0.09
C ASP A 135 -23.73 -69.25 0.25
N LEU A 136 -22.88 -68.83 1.19
CA LEU A 136 -21.63 -69.53 1.51
C LEU A 136 -21.92 -70.93 2.08
N ASP A 137 -22.81 -71.02 3.07
CA ASP A 137 -23.18 -72.28 3.71
C ASP A 137 -23.80 -73.25 2.69
N ALA A 138 -24.61 -72.74 1.76
CA ALA A 138 -25.17 -73.54 0.67
C ALA A 138 -24.09 -74.08 -0.27
N ALA A 139 -23.12 -73.23 -0.66
CA ALA A 139 -22.01 -73.63 -1.52
C ALA A 139 -21.06 -74.64 -0.83
N GLU A 140 -20.82 -74.50 0.47
CA GLU A 140 -20.04 -75.46 1.26
C GLU A 140 -20.74 -76.82 1.37
N ALA A 141 -22.07 -76.82 1.54
CA ALA A 141 -22.86 -78.06 1.55
C ALA A 141 -22.81 -78.77 0.19
N GLU A 142 -22.94 -78.03 -0.91
CA GLU A 142 -22.88 -78.57 -2.28
C GLU A 142 -21.47 -79.09 -2.62
N LEU A 143 -20.42 -78.43 -2.12
CA LEU A 143 -19.05 -78.93 -2.22
C LEU A 143 -18.88 -80.25 -1.47
N THR A 144 -19.39 -80.34 -0.25
CA THR A 144 -19.30 -81.55 0.58
C THR A 144 -20.00 -82.73 -0.10
N GLU A 145 -21.20 -82.51 -0.64
CA GLU A 145 -21.94 -83.55 -1.37
C GLU A 145 -21.18 -84.04 -2.61
N ALA A 146 -20.55 -83.12 -3.35
CA ALA A 146 -19.73 -83.47 -4.50
C ALA A 146 -18.46 -84.25 -4.12
N GLU A 147 -17.83 -83.91 -2.99
CA GLU A 147 -16.67 -84.62 -2.45
C GLU A 147 -17.05 -86.03 -1.98
N ASP A 148 -18.17 -86.19 -1.26
CA ASP A 148 -18.69 -87.48 -0.84
C ASP A 148 -19.01 -88.36 -2.07
N SER A 149 -19.69 -87.81 -3.08
CA SER A 149 -19.98 -88.53 -4.31
C SER A 149 -18.72 -88.93 -5.09
N LEU A 150 -17.65 -88.12 -5.05
CA LEU A 150 -16.38 -88.48 -5.67
C LEU A 150 -15.70 -89.63 -4.90
N SER A 151 -15.73 -89.59 -3.57
CA SER A 151 -15.18 -90.64 -2.71
C SER A 151 -15.88 -91.98 -2.97
N ASP A 152 -17.22 -91.98 -2.99
CA ASP A 152 -18.01 -93.20 -3.24
C ASP A 152 -17.69 -93.81 -4.62
N LEU A 153 -17.56 -92.97 -5.66
CA LEU A 153 -17.21 -93.43 -7.01
C LEU A 153 -15.77 -93.98 -7.10
N GLN A 154 -14.84 -93.41 -6.33
CA GLN A 154 -13.46 -93.90 -6.25
C GLN A 154 -13.40 -95.26 -5.56
N ASP A 155 -14.07 -95.39 -4.40
CA ASP A 155 -14.14 -96.64 -3.63
C ASP A 155 -14.78 -97.78 -4.44
N ASP A 156 -15.87 -97.49 -5.17
CA ASP A 156 -16.51 -98.48 -6.07
C ASP A 156 -15.56 -98.90 -7.20
N SER A 157 -14.80 -97.96 -7.78
CA SER A 157 -13.85 -98.28 -8.87
C SER A 157 -12.69 -99.15 -8.39
N ASP A 158 -12.10 -98.84 -7.22
CA ASP A 158 -11.02 -99.61 -6.62
C ASP A 158 -11.46 -101.04 -6.24
N ALA A 159 -12.71 -101.19 -5.76
CA ALA A 159 -13.31 -102.48 -5.48
C ALA A 159 -13.51 -103.32 -6.74
N THR A 160 -13.92 -102.71 -7.86
CA THR A 160 -14.07 -103.42 -9.14
C THR A 160 -12.73 -103.85 -9.74
N ASP A 161 -11.68 -103.04 -9.63
CA ASP A 161 -10.34 -103.36 -10.15
C ASP A 161 -9.69 -104.53 -9.37
N THR A 162 -9.86 -104.59 -8.05
CA THR A 162 -9.35 -105.71 -7.24
C THR A 162 -10.09 -107.02 -7.50
N ALA A 163 -11.40 -106.98 -7.77
CA ALA A 163 -12.17 -108.16 -8.15
C ALA A 163 -11.72 -108.75 -9.49
N LEU A 164 -11.42 -107.90 -10.49
CA LEU A 164 -10.96 -108.32 -11.81
C LEU A 164 -9.52 -108.87 -11.82
N ALA A 165 -8.65 -108.45 -10.89
CA ALA A 165 -7.28 -108.94 -10.79
C ALA A 165 -7.13 -110.33 -10.14
N SER A 166 -8.20 -110.87 -9.53
CA SER A 166 -8.18 -112.13 -8.78
C SER A 166 -8.86 -113.31 -9.49
N ALA A 167 -9.31 -113.12 -10.74
CA ALA A 167 -9.88 -114.14 -11.63
C ALA A 167 -8.89 -114.56 -12.72
#